data_AF-A0A940VK07-F1
#
_entry.id   AF-A0A940VK07-F1
#
_cell.length_a   1.000
_cell.length_b   1.000
_cell.length_c   1.000
_cell.angle_alpha   90.00
_cell.angle_beta   90.00
_cell.angle_gamma   90.00
#
_symmetry.space_group_name_H-M   'P 1'
#
loop_
_entity.id
_entity.type
_entity.pdbx_description
1 polymer ?
#
loop_
_entity_poly.entity_id
_entity_poly.type
_entity_poly.pdbx_seq_one_letter_code
_entity_poly.pdbx_strand_id
1 'polypeptide(L)'
;MVRSIVRIKWLAPTLLALGVAACSQQQGQSTAATAQPVEKSYTLVSSAPMKVDFLTGRFEGLTITERIDSKTKDVVDRPELRGTLKLKNESKDQSARLLGGSLVFLDAKGQVIPVGKDRGDTGFTFSAYETQRLDPGKETSQMIDVPFPVAGLRASEIHSIRLDLNYLPSPYRAQSVDYPVSLKG
;
A
#
# COMPACT_ATOMS: atom_id res chain seq x y z
N MET A 1 43.27 67.95 24.73
CA MET A 1 43.10 66.86 25.72
C MET A 1 43.91 65.65 25.22
N VAL A 2 45.23 65.69 25.41
CA VAL A 2 46.06 64.89 26.35
C VAL A 2 45.93 63.38 26.05
N ARG A 3 46.77 62.81 25.18
CA ARG A 3 48.17 62.33 25.31
C ARG A 3 48.33 60.97 26.02
N SER A 4 48.77 60.01 25.20
CA SER A 4 49.93 59.11 25.37
C SER A 4 49.94 57.96 26.41
N ILE A 5 50.08 56.75 25.84
CA ILE A 5 51.11 55.71 26.06
C ILE A 5 51.55 55.41 27.51
N VAL A 6 51.36 54.15 27.94
CA VAL A 6 52.39 53.37 28.67
C VAL A 6 52.26 51.87 28.33
N ARG A 7 53.35 51.28 27.79
CA ARG A 7 53.60 49.82 27.79
C ARG A 7 54.19 49.42 29.14
N ILE A 8 53.79 48.32 29.77
CA ILE A 8 54.67 47.60 30.73
C ILE A 8 54.30 46.09 30.82
N LYS A 9 55.34 45.32 30.47
CA LYS A 9 55.81 43.98 30.84
C LYS A 9 54.87 42.90 31.45
N TRP A 10 55.03 41.73 30.83
CA TRP A 10 54.83 40.36 31.31
C TRP A 10 55.16 40.11 32.79
N LEU A 11 54.35 39.26 33.42
CA LEU A 11 54.76 38.19 34.37
C LEU A 11 53.55 37.26 34.61
N ALA A 12 53.58 36.07 34.00
CA ALA A 12 53.02 34.87 34.63
C ALA A 12 54.05 34.42 35.69
N PRO A 13 53.67 33.82 36.85
CA PRO A 13 53.10 32.47 36.79
C PRO A 13 52.19 32.02 37.97
N THR A 14 51.46 30.93 37.69
CA THR A 14 51.12 29.76 38.54
C THR A 14 50.36 29.84 39.87
N LEU A 15 49.30 28.99 39.87
CA LEU A 15 48.84 28.03 40.90
C LEU A 15 48.16 28.55 42.17
N LEU A 16 46.88 28.25 42.36
CA LEU A 16 46.39 27.04 43.05
C LEU A 16 44.85 26.99 43.01
N ALA A 17 44.30 25.80 42.75
CA ALA A 17 42.87 25.51 42.73
C ALA A 17 42.27 25.47 44.14
N LEU A 18 40.97 25.79 44.28
CA LEU A 18 40.07 25.24 45.30
C LEU A 18 38.59 25.59 45.00
N GLY A 19 37.81 24.54 44.69
CA GLY A 19 36.39 24.36 45.02
C GLY A 19 35.35 25.34 44.50
N VAL A 20 34.76 25.07 43.33
CA VAL A 20 33.43 25.60 42.97
C VAL A 20 32.37 24.54 43.29
N ALA A 21 31.53 24.86 44.28
CA ALA A 21 30.26 24.22 44.50
C ALA A 21 29.25 24.70 43.43
N ALA A 22 28.67 23.73 42.75
CA ALA A 22 27.32 23.66 42.18
C ALA A 22 26.63 24.96 41.72
N CYS A 23 26.42 25.08 40.40
CA CYS A 23 25.08 25.10 39.80
C CYS A 23 25.21 25.06 38.28
N SER A 24 25.41 23.86 37.74
CA SER A 24 25.18 23.58 36.32
C SER A 24 23.67 23.59 36.06
N GLN A 25 23.14 24.70 35.54
CA GLN A 25 21.88 24.66 34.81
C GLN A 25 22.13 23.96 33.47
N GLN A 26 22.15 22.63 33.52
CA GLN A 26 21.97 21.79 32.35
C GLN A 26 20.54 22.03 31.88
N GLN A 27 20.35 22.89 30.87
CA GLN A 27 19.10 22.98 30.13
C GLN A 27 18.87 21.62 29.49
N GLY A 28 18.11 20.77 30.18
CA GLY A 28 17.49 19.61 29.57
C GLY A 28 16.49 20.11 28.54
N GLN A 29 16.92 20.19 27.28
CA GLN A 29 16.00 20.01 26.17
C GLN A 29 15.44 18.59 26.30
N SER A 30 14.37 18.46 27.08
CA SER A 30 13.44 17.34 26.93
C SER A 30 12.75 17.56 25.58
N THR A 31 13.34 17.03 24.52
CA THR A 31 12.55 16.58 23.38
C THR A 31 11.65 15.49 23.94
N ALA A 32 10.41 15.86 24.30
CA ALA A 32 9.38 14.88 24.57
C ALA A 32 9.35 13.96 23.35
N ALA A 33 9.77 12.70 23.52
CA ALA A 33 9.78 11.73 22.44
C ALA A 33 8.34 11.64 21.91
N THR A 34 8.10 12.18 20.72
CA THR A 34 6.83 12.04 20.01
C THR A 34 6.64 10.56 19.82
N ALA A 35 5.56 10.01 20.40
CA ALA A 35 5.33 8.58 20.34
C ALA A 35 5.15 8.20 18.87
N GLN A 36 5.90 7.20 18.40
CA GLN A 36 5.79 6.80 17.00
C GLN A 36 4.42 6.15 16.74
N PRO A 37 3.77 6.44 15.59
CA PRO A 37 2.51 5.80 15.24
C PRO A 37 2.70 4.28 15.11
N VAL A 38 1.71 3.53 15.58
CA VAL A 38 1.70 2.07 15.58
C VAL A 38 0.84 1.57 14.44
N GLU A 39 1.38 0.66 13.64
CA GLU A 39 0.65 -0.02 12.58
C GLU A 39 -0.26 -1.12 13.15
N LYS A 40 -1.49 -1.18 12.67
CA LYS A 40 -2.44 -2.25 12.92
C LYS A 40 -2.79 -2.92 11.60
N SER A 41 -2.83 -4.24 11.63
CA SER A 41 -3.11 -5.05 10.45
C SER A 41 -4.30 -5.98 10.71
N TYR A 42 -5.22 -6.03 9.75
CA TYR A 42 -6.41 -6.86 9.78
C TYR A 42 -6.43 -7.76 8.55
N THR A 43 -6.59 -9.06 8.73
CA THR A 43 -6.70 -10.01 7.60
C THR A 43 -8.15 -10.13 7.16
N LEU A 44 -8.38 -10.00 5.85
CA LEU A 44 -9.67 -10.34 5.24
C LEU A 44 -9.56 -11.73 4.62
N VAL A 45 -10.52 -12.59 4.95
CA VAL A 45 -10.59 -13.93 4.39
C VAL A 45 -11.72 -13.99 3.38
N SER A 46 -11.38 -14.32 2.13
CA SER A 46 -12.39 -14.64 1.12
C SER A 46 -12.84 -16.08 1.28
N SER A 47 -14.15 -16.32 1.35
CA SER A 47 -14.74 -17.66 1.53
C SER A 47 -15.17 -18.32 0.23
N ALA A 48 -15.18 -17.60 -0.91
CA ALA A 48 -15.64 -18.12 -2.19
C ALA A 48 -14.84 -17.59 -3.39
N PRO A 49 -14.73 -18.36 -4.48
CA PRO A 49 -14.24 -17.85 -5.76
C PRO A 49 -15.27 -16.89 -6.39
N MET A 50 -14.79 -15.86 -7.07
CA MET A 50 -15.62 -14.97 -7.88
C MET A 50 -15.76 -15.51 -9.30
N LYS A 51 -16.89 -15.24 -9.95
CA LYS A 51 -17.11 -15.54 -11.36
C LYS A 51 -17.63 -14.30 -12.08
N VAL A 52 -17.02 -13.97 -13.21
CA VAL A 52 -17.40 -12.88 -14.10
C VAL A 52 -17.39 -13.43 -15.51
N ASP A 53 -18.57 -13.73 -16.07
CA ASP A 53 -18.71 -14.33 -17.40
C ASP A 53 -17.92 -15.66 -17.52
N PHE A 54 -16.92 -15.74 -18.43
CA PHE A 54 -16.01 -16.87 -18.61
C PHE A 54 -14.73 -16.77 -17.76
N LEU A 55 -14.61 -15.76 -16.90
CA LEU A 55 -13.51 -15.58 -15.97
C LEU A 55 -13.89 -16.06 -14.57
N THR A 56 -12.96 -16.74 -13.91
CA THR A 56 -13.02 -17.02 -12.48
C THR A 56 -11.91 -16.23 -11.77
N GLY A 57 -12.10 -15.94 -10.49
CA GLY A 57 -11.09 -15.23 -9.72
C GLY A 57 -11.11 -15.55 -8.24
N ARG A 58 -10.09 -15.07 -7.56
CA ARG A 58 -9.98 -15.09 -6.10
C ARG A 58 -9.08 -13.97 -5.62
N PHE A 59 -9.33 -13.52 -4.40
CA PHE A 59 -8.37 -12.69 -3.69
C PHE A 59 -7.47 -13.56 -2.82
N GLU A 60 -6.20 -13.20 -2.75
CA GLU A 60 -5.19 -13.83 -1.88
C GLU A 60 -4.51 -12.77 -1.02
N GLY A 61 -4.26 -13.09 0.25
CA GLY A 61 -3.46 -12.26 1.15
C GLY A 61 -4.06 -10.88 1.47
N LEU A 62 -5.40 -10.75 1.46
CA LEU A 62 -6.04 -9.47 1.76
C LEU A 62 -5.71 -9.00 3.17
N THR A 63 -5.06 -7.84 3.27
CA THR A 63 -4.65 -7.21 4.52
C THR A 63 -5.06 -5.75 4.50
N ILE A 64 -5.72 -5.29 5.55
CA ILE A 64 -5.97 -3.87 5.78
C ILE A 64 -4.94 -3.37 6.79
N THR A 65 -4.25 -2.29 6.46
CA THR A 65 -3.31 -1.63 7.37
C THR A 65 -3.79 -0.23 7.70
N GLU A 66 -3.82 0.14 8.98
CA GLU A 66 -3.98 1.51 9.46
C GLU A 66 -2.84 1.87 10.41
N ARG A 67 -2.54 3.16 10.58
CA ARG A 67 -1.60 3.60 11.62
C ARG A 67 -2.30 4.53 12.59
N ILE A 68 -2.11 4.28 13.88
CA ILE A 68 -2.73 5.05 14.95
C ILE A 68 -1.69 5.70 15.85
N ASP A 69 -2.02 6.85 16.43
CA ASP A 69 -1.25 7.40 17.53
C ASP A 69 -1.38 6.45 18.74
N SER A 70 -0.25 6.06 19.31
CA SER A 70 -0.23 5.07 20.39
C SER A 70 -0.85 5.59 21.69
N LYS A 71 -0.87 6.91 21.91
CA LYS A 71 -1.40 7.57 23.11
C LYS A 71 -2.86 7.98 22.92
N THR A 72 -3.18 8.73 21.87
CA THR A 72 -4.54 9.28 21.67
C THR A 72 -5.48 8.28 21.02
N LYS A 73 -4.92 7.25 20.36
CA LYS A 73 -5.66 6.27 19.53
C LYS A 73 -6.28 6.88 18.28
N ASP A 74 -5.94 8.12 17.95
CA ASP A 74 -6.38 8.75 16.71
C ASP A 74 -5.74 8.08 15.49
N VAL A 75 -6.47 8.03 14.38
CA VAL A 75 -5.97 7.52 13.10
C VAL A 75 -5.01 8.54 12.51
N VAL A 76 -3.75 8.13 12.32
CA VAL A 76 -2.68 8.92 11.69
C VAL A 76 -2.64 8.63 10.19
N ASP A 77 -2.60 7.34 9.83
CA ASP A 77 -2.72 6.89 8.44
C ASP A 77 -3.98 6.05 8.30
N ARG A 78 -4.84 6.47 7.37
CA ARG A 78 -6.15 5.86 7.14
C ARG A 78 -6.01 4.47 6.53
N PRO A 79 -7.00 3.59 6.72
CA PRO A 79 -6.88 2.20 6.33
C PRO A 79 -6.79 2.02 4.82
N GLU A 80 -5.81 1.22 4.39
CA GLU A 80 -5.58 0.81 3.00
C GLU A 80 -5.71 -0.71 2.91
N LEU A 81 -6.37 -1.22 1.86
CA LEU A 81 -6.49 -2.64 1.55
C LEU A 81 -5.43 -3.05 0.54
N ARG A 82 -4.66 -4.07 0.90
CA ARG A 82 -3.64 -4.68 0.05
C ARG A 82 -3.88 -6.16 -0.17
N GLY A 83 -3.50 -6.66 -1.32
CA GLY A 83 -3.46 -8.10 -1.61
C GLY A 83 -3.30 -8.38 -3.09
N THR A 84 -3.68 -9.59 -3.50
CA THR A 84 -3.55 -10.03 -4.89
C THR A 84 -4.89 -10.51 -5.42
N LEU A 85 -5.34 -9.95 -6.54
CA LEU A 85 -6.40 -10.51 -7.36
C LEU A 85 -5.80 -11.51 -8.34
N LYS A 86 -6.25 -12.75 -8.29
CA LYS A 86 -5.96 -13.75 -9.33
C LYS A 86 -7.18 -13.95 -10.20
N LEU A 87 -6.98 -13.97 -11.51
CA LEU A 87 -8.01 -14.20 -12.51
C LEU A 87 -7.58 -15.32 -13.45
N LYS A 88 -8.50 -16.22 -13.75
CA LYS A 88 -8.32 -17.32 -14.70
C LYS A 88 -9.39 -17.27 -15.77
N ASN A 89 -9.00 -17.51 -17.01
CA ASN A 89 -9.92 -17.65 -18.13
C ASN A 89 -10.30 -19.13 -18.30
N GLU A 90 -11.57 -19.44 -18.06
CA GLU A 90 -12.12 -20.81 -18.16
C GLU A 90 -12.76 -21.09 -19.53
N SER A 91 -12.73 -20.14 -20.47
CA SER A 91 -13.21 -20.37 -21.83
C SER A 91 -12.28 -21.30 -22.61
N LYS A 92 -12.77 -21.83 -23.73
CA LYS A 92 -11.98 -22.65 -24.67
C LYS A 92 -11.55 -21.87 -25.91
N ASP A 93 -12.26 -20.80 -26.21
CA ASP A 93 -12.26 -20.14 -27.52
C ASP A 93 -12.34 -18.61 -27.42
N GLN A 94 -12.19 -18.05 -26.22
CA GLN A 94 -12.18 -16.60 -26.01
C GLN A 94 -10.93 -16.15 -25.25
N SER A 95 -10.28 -15.09 -25.72
CA SER A 95 -9.29 -14.35 -24.95
C SER A 95 -9.94 -13.12 -24.35
N ALA A 96 -9.50 -12.71 -23.16
CA ALA A 96 -9.87 -11.43 -22.57
C ALA A 96 -8.68 -10.46 -22.63
N ARG A 97 -8.95 -9.21 -23.01
CA ARG A 97 -8.06 -8.09 -22.74
C ARG A 97 -8.53 -7.36 -21.49
N LEU A 98 -7.87 -7.60 -20.36
CA LEU A 98 -8.11 -6.92 -19.09
C LEU A 98 -7.67 -5.46 -19.18
N LEU A 99 -8.55 -4.54 -18.78
CA LEU A 99 -8.27 -3.10 -18.79
C LEU A 99 -8.03 -2.59 -17.38
N GLY A 100 -8.88 -3.00 -16.45
CA GLY A 100 -8.83 -2.59 -15.05
C GLY A 100 -10.07 -3.05 -14.32
N GLY A 101 -10.26 -2.52 -13.13
CA GLY A 101 -11.46 -2.73 -12.34
C GLY A 101 -11.51 -1.81 -11.14
N SER A 102 -12.50 -2.01 -10.29
CA SER A 102 -12.59 -1.35 -9.00
C SER A 102 -13.18 -2.28 -7.95
N LEU A 103 -12.90 -1.97 -6.68
CA LEU A 103 -13.47 -2.68 -5.54
C LEU A 103 -14.58 -1.86 -4.89
N VAL A 104 -15.74 -2.48 -4.70
CA VAL A 104 -16.88 -1.88 -3.99
C VAL A 104 -17.09 -2.62 -2.68
N PHE A 105 -17.03 -1.88 -1.57
CA PHE A 105 -17.21 -2.41 -0.22
C PHE A 105 -18.69 -2.37 0.15
N LEU A 106 -19.23 -3.49 0.60
CA LEU A 106 -20.66 -3.64 0.86
C LEU A 106 -20.92 -4.08 2.31
N ASP A 107 -21.93 -3.47 2.91
CA ASP A 107 -22.46 -3.88 4.21
C ASP A 107 -23.33 -5.14 4.10
N ALA A 108 -23.85 -5.61 5.24
CA ALA A 108 -24.71 -6.80 5.29
C ALA A 108 -26.03 -6.65 4.52
N LYS A 109 -26.45 -5.43 4.19
CA LYS A 109 -27.63 -5.14 3.37
C LYS A 109 -27.29 -4.98 1.89
N GLY A 110 -26.03 -5.14 1.51
CA GLY A 110 -25.54 -4.92 0.16
C GLY A 110 -25.41 -3.44 -0.23
N GLN A 111 -25.42 -2.52 0.75
CA GLN A 111 -25.24 -1.09 0.51
C GLN A 111 -23.76 -0.73 0.46
N VAL A 112 -23.42 0.25 -0.37
CA VAL A 112 -22.04 0.70 -0.54
C VAL A 112 -21.55 1.44 0.70
N ILE A 113 -20.40 1.03 1.22
CA ILE A 113 -19.67 1.72 2.28
C ILE A 113 -18.67 2.67 1.62
N PRO A 114 -18.83 4.00 1.75
CA PRO A 114 -17.96 4.96 1.07
C PRO A 114 -16.58 5.03 1.71
N VAL A 115 -15.53 5.08 0.89
CA VAL A 115 -14.13 5.23 1.31
C VAL A 115 -13.79 6.63 1.85
N GLY A 116 -14.59 7.63 1.51
CA GLY A 116 -14.33 9.05 1.80
C GLY A 116 -13.91 9.79 0.53
N LYS A 117 -14.43 10.99 0.30
CA LYS A 117 -14.27 11.72 -0.98
C LYS A 117 -12.84 12.21 -1.26
N ASP A 118 -12.00 12.22 -0.23
CA ASP A 118 -10.63 12.74 -0.25
C ASP A 118 -9.56 11.63 -0.30
N ARG A 119 -9.96 10.37 -0.56
CA ARG A 119 -9.09 9.19 -0.48
C ARG A 119 -8.56 8.67 -1.81
N GLY A 120 -8.99 9.24 -2.93
CA GLY A 120 -8.80 8.61 -4.25
C GLY A 120 -9.90 7.57 -4.54
N ASP A 121 -9.80 6.91 -5.69
CA ASP A 121 -10.73 5.84 -6.06
C ASP A 121 -10.24 4.47 -5.60
N THR A 122 -11.10 3.46 -5.74
CA THR A 122 -10.79 2.04 -5.45
C THR A 122 -10.42 1.28 -6.72
N GLY A 123 -9.99 2.03 -7.75
CA GLY A 123 -9.68 1.54 -9.07
C GLY A 123 -8.28 0.96 -9.16
N PHE A 124 -8.11 0.04 -10.12
CA PHE A 124 -6.80 -0.48 -10.49
C PHE A 124 -6.78 -0.79 -11.98
N THR A 125 -5.59 -0.79 -12.58
CA THR A 125 -5.40 -1.01 -14.01
C THR A 125 -4.43 -2.15 -14.28
N PHE A 126 -4.67 -2.91 -15.33
CA PHE A 126 -3.70 -3.87 -15.85
C PHE A 126 -2.79 -3.12 -16.82
N SER A 127 -1.59 -2.73 -16.39
CA SER A 127 -0.69 -1.87 -17.16
C SER A 127 0.35 -2.63 -17.98
N ALA A 128 0.67 -3.88 -17.60
CA ALA A 128 1.63 -4.71 -18.32
C ALA A 128 0.94 -5.54 -19.41
N TYR A 129 1.57 -5.66 -20.58
CA TYR A 129 1.04 -6.44 -21.70
C TYR A 129 0.72 -7.90 -21.28
N GLU A 130 1.62 -8.53 -20.52
CA GLU A 130 1.47 -9.89 -20.00
C GLU A 130 0.27 -10.08 -19.06
N THR A 131 -0.17 -9.01 -18.39
CA THR A 131 -1.34 -9.07 -17.50
C THR A 131 -2.62 -8.57 -18.17
N GLN A 132 -2.49 -7.82 -19.28
CA GLN A 132 -3.63 -7.40 -20.08
C GLN A 132 -4.23 -8.54 -20.89
N ARG A 133 -3.43 -9.44 -21.49
CA ARG A 133 -3.97 -10.54 -22.29
C ARG A 133 -4.13 -11.80 -21.44
N LEU A 134 -5.35 -12.33 -21.40
CA LEU A 134 -5.66 -13.58 -20.71
C LEU A 134 -6.29 -14.58 -21.69
N ASP A 135 -5.45 -15.49 -22.19
CA ASP A 135 -5.84 -16.56 -23.12
C ASP A 135 -6.59 -17.71 -22.45
N PRO A 136 -7.34 -18.54 -23.23
CA PRO A 136 -8.00 -19.74 -22.71
C PRO A 136 -7.10 -20.60 -21.81
N GLY A 137 -7.59 -20.92 -20.61
CA GLY A 137 -6.90 -21.74 -19.62
C GLY A 137 -5.74 -21.05 -18.87
N LYS A 138 -5.42 -19.79 -19.18
CA LYS A 138 -4.36 -19.02 -18.50
C LYS A 138 -4.87 -18.32 -17.25
N GLU A 139 -3.94 -18.04 -16.34
CA GLU A 139 -4.16 -17.29 -15.11
C GLU A 139 -3.22 -16.07 -15.08
N THR A 140 -3.68 -14.97 -14.49
CA THR A 140 -2.87 -13.78 -14.23
C THR A 140 -3.10 -13.28 -12.80
N SER A 141 -2.19 -12.44 -12.32
CA SER A 141 -2.22 -11.86 -10.97
C SER A 141 -2.06 -10.35 -11.05
N GLN A 142 -2.84 -9.64 -10.26
CA GLN A 142 -2.80 -8.18 -10.13
C GLN A 142 -2.70 -7.81 -8.66
N MET A 143 -1.71 -6.99 -8.32
CA MET A 143 -1.62 -6.40 -6.99
C MET A 143 -2.73 -5.37 -6.82
N ILE A 144 -3.39 -5.44 -5.67
CA ILE A 144 -4.38 -4.48 -5.21
C ILE A 144 -3.74 -3.67 -4.08
N ASP A 145 -3.82 -2.35 -4.19
CA ASP A 145 -3.47 -1.39 -3.14
C ASP A 145 -4.46 -0.23 -3.30
N VAL A 146 -5.52 -0.24 -2.49
CA VAL A 146 -6.64 0.70 -2.62
C VAL A 146 -7.12 1.19 -1.25
N PRO A 147 -7.72 2.39 -1.17
CA PRO A 147 -8.31 2.88 0.06
C PRO A 147 -9.37 1.92 0.60
N PHE A 148 -9.41 1.77 1.92
CA PHE A 148 -10.43 1.01 2.63
C PHE A 148 -11.35 1.95 3.45
N PRO A 149 -12.68 1.70 3.51
CA PRO A 149 -13.59 2.56 4.24
C PRO A 149 -13.40 2.39 5.75
N VAL A 150 -13.15 3.49 6.46
CA VAL A 150 -12.98 3.49 7.93
C VAL A 150 -14.19 2.84 8.62
N ALA A 151 -15.40 3.09 8.14
CA ALA A 151 -16.62 2.50 8.67
C ALA A 151 -16.61 0.95 8.64
N GLY A 152 -15.92 0.35 7.66
CA GLY A 152 -15.81 -1.10 7.50
C GLY A 152 -14.86 -1.79 8.47
N LEU A 153 -14.02 -1.05 9.20
CA LEU A 153 -13.17 -1.62 10.27
C LEU A 153 -13.95 -1.94 11.55
N ARG A 154 -15.13 -1.35 11.70
CA ARG A 154 -16.01 -1.61 12.84
C ARG A 154 -16.63 -3.00 12.67
N ALA A 155 -16.81 -3.70 13.79
CA ALA A 155 -17.31 -5.06 13.79
C ALA A 155 -18.64 -5.18 13.03
N SER A 156 -18.72 -6.14 12.10
CA SER A 156 -19.91 -6.47 11.29
C SER A 156 -20.37 -5.40 10.29
N GLU A 157 -19.60 -4.34 10.08
CA GLU A 157 -19.99 -3.29 9.12
C GLU A 157 -19.64 -3.65 7.68
N ILE A 158 -18.54 -4.39 7.45
CA ILE A 158 -18.22 -4.95 6.13
C ILE A 158 -18.71 -6.41 6.05
N HIS A 159 -19.39 -6.73 4.95
CA HIS A 159 -19.89 -8.08 4.68
C HIS A 159 -19.29 -8.68 3.40
N SER A 160 -19.13 -7.88 2.34
CA SER A 160 -18.58 -8.37 1.08
C SER A 160 -17.80 -7.30 0.31
N ILE A 161 -16.93 -7.76 -0.59
CA ILE A 161 -16.25 -6.94 -1.59
C ILE A 161 -16.76 -7.40 -2.95
N ARG A 162 -17.29 -6.47 -3.73
CA ARG A 162 -17.61 -6.69 -5.14
C ARG A 162 -16.45 -6.22 -6.00
N LEU A 163 -16.08 -7.05 -6.97
CA LEU A 163 -15.17 -6.68 -8.05
C LEU A 163 -16.01 -6.23 -9.26
N ASP A 164 -15.81 -4.99 -9.68
CA ASP A 164 -16.30 -4.50 -10.96
C ASP A 164 -15.13 -4.54 -11.95
N LEU A 165 -15.16 -5.48 -12.91
CA LEU A 165 -14.05 -5.75 -13.83
C LEU A 165 -14.36 -5.24 -15.24
N ASN A 166 -13.42 -4.50 -15.83
CA ASN A 166 -13.50 -4.01 -17.20
C ASN A 166 -12.56 -4.81 -18.11
N TYR A 167 -13.12 -5.47 -19.12
CA TYR A 167 -12.36 -6.26 -20.09
C TYR A 167 -13.00 -6.22 -21.49
N LEU A 168 -12.19 -6.51 -22.51
CA LEU A 168 -12.65 -6.71 -23.89
C LEU A 168 -12.52 -8.19 -24.27
N PRO A 169 -13.62 -8.92 -24.51
CA PRO A 169 -13.54 -10.27 -25.04
C PRO A 169 -13.14 -10.27 -26.51
N SER A 170 -12.42 -11.30 -26.94
CA SER A 170 -12.06 -11.51 -28.35
C SER A 170 -12.01 -13.00 -28.68
N PRO A 171 -12.38 -13.44 -29.89
CA PRO A 171 -12.23 -14.84 -30.30
C PRO A 171 -10.77 -15.27 -30.26
N TYR A 172 -10.49 -16.44 -29.69
CA TYR A 172 -9.17 -17.05 -29.71
C TYR A 172 -8.95 -17.83 -31.01
N ARG A 173 -7.80 -17.60 -31.66
CA ARG A 173 -7.38 -18.32 -32.87
C ARG A 173 -5.93 -18.75 -32.73
N ALA A 174 -5.69 -20.05 -32.77
CA ALA A 174 -4.36 -20.63 -32.90
C ALA A 174 -4.23 -21.27 -34.28
N GLN A 175 -3.12 -21.04 -34.96
CA GLN A 175 -2.81 -21.62 -36.27
C GLN A 175 -1.43 -22.25 -36.20
N SER A 176 -1.30 -23.44 -36.76
CA SER A 176 -0.03 -24.14 -36.93
C SER A 176 0.22 -24.32 -38.41
N VAL A 177 1.48 -24.27 -38.81
CA VAL A 177 1.92 -24.52 -40.18
C VAL A 177 3.00 -25.58 -40.14
N ASP A 178 2.82 -26.65 -40.90
CA ASP A 178 3.84 -27.68 -41.07
C ASP A 178 4.77 -27.29 -42.22
N TYR A 179 6.08 -27.39 -41.98
CA TYR A 179 7.10 -27.09 -42.97
C TYR A 179 7.87 -28.36 -43.36
N PRO A 180 7.84 -28.78 -44.64
CA PRO A 180 8.56 -29.97 -45.06
C PRO A 180 10.06 -29.72 -45.03
N VAL A 181 10.81 -30.63 -44.39
CA VAL A 181 12.27 -30.60 -44.36
C VAL A 181 12.84 -31.91 -44.86
N SER A 182 14.00 -31.83 -45.52
CA SER A 182 14.78 -32.99 -45.96
C SER A 182 16.24 -32.78 -45.58
N LEU A 183 16.86 -33.80 -44.98
CA LEU A 183 18.28 -33.80 -44.67
C LEU A 183 19.07 -34.11 -45.96
N LYS A 184 20.08 -33.29 -46.28
CA LYS A 184 21.04 -33.61 -47.35
C LYS A 184 22.31 -34.17 -46.73
N GLY A 185 22.72 -35.35 -47.21
CA GLY A 185 23.97 -36.04 -46.91
C GLY A 185 24.53 -36.64 -48.19
#